data_AF-A0A182IZW4-F1
#
_entry.id   AF-A0A182IZW4-F1
#
_cell.length_a   1.000
_cell.length_b   1.000
_cell.length_c   1.000
_cell.angle_alpha   90.00
_cell.angle_beta   90.00
_cell.angle_gamma   90.00
#
_symmetry.space_group_name_H-M   'P 1'
#
loop_
_entity.id
_entity.type
_entity.pdbx_description
1 polymer ?
#
loop_
_entity_poly.entity_id
_entity_poly.type
_entity_poly.pdbx_seq_one_letter_code
_entity_poly.pdbx_strand_id
1 'polypeptide(L)'
;MSASQGRATKKEDLSDYQRRRIEENRQKAINLRQARLLTHPYNADKKQQETAVSINNVIKVSGTKYVDSGGGFLLEQRTHPIEEASAEEEPVPETDAVPVPIEYEECLECGDRFADSYLLNTFDYAVCDACREPDDQHSLITRTEAKQEYLLKDCDLDRREPPLKYISRKNPHNVRWGEMKLYLHLQIEKRALEVWGSEENLMREKELREEKREVSKVKKYNKRLKELRMDVRSSLYDKTVQAHVHSYGETEVYNEADDTYTRTCEECGHTETYEKM
;
A
#
# COMPACT_ATOMS: atom_id res chain seq x y z
N MET A 1 -25.97 8.02 38.04
CA MET A 1 -25.71 7.38 36.73
C MET A 1 -24.33 7.81 36.26
N SER A 2 -23.68 6.98 35.42
CA SER A 2 -22.34 7.16 34.83
C SER A 2 -21.17 6.52 35.61
N ALA A 3 -21.08 5.19 35.50
CA ALA A 3 -19.88 4.43 35.80
C ALA A 3 -18.95 4.40 34.57
N SER A 4 -17.74 4.94 34.72
CA SER A 4 -16.67 4.90 33.73
C SER A 4 -15.99 3.53 33.72
N GLN A 5 -16.17 2.75 32.64
CA GLN A 5 -15.49 1.47 32.46
C GLN A 5 -14.09 1.69 31.87
N GLY A 6 -13.05 1.52 32.70
CA GLY A 6 -11.67 1.41 32.26
C GLY A 6 -11.39 0.04 31.65
N ARG A 7 -10.90 0.02 30.40
CA ARG A 7 -10.58 -1.19 29.64
C ARG A 7 -9.21 -1.73 30.06
N ALA A 8 -9.19 -2.72 30.94
CA ALA A 8 -7.96 -3.42 31.35
C ALA A 8 -7.41 -4.27 30.19
N THR A 9 -6.22 -3.93 29.69
CA THR A 9 -5.48 -4.74 28.72
C THR A 9 -4.90 -5.97 29.42
N LYS A 10 -5.46 -7.15 29.15
CA LYS A 10 -4.89 -8.43 29.59
C LYS A 10 -3.51 -8.59 28.94
N LYS A 11 -2.44 -8.62 29.73
CA LYS A 11 -1.11 -9.06 29.28
C LYS A 11 -1.23 -10.56 29.02
N GLU A 12 -1.08 -10.96 27.77
CA GLU A 12 -1.05 -12.38 27.41
C GLU A 12 0.24 -13.00 27.97
N ASP A 13 0.10 -13.93 28.91
CA ASP A 13 1.22 -14.67 29.45
C ASP A 13 1.80 -15.59 28.36
N LEU A 14 3.05 -15.34 27.99
CA LEU A 14 3.77 -16.12 26.97
C LEU A 14 3.79 -17.61 27.34
N SER A 15 3.50 -18.45 26.36
CA SER A 15 3.56 -19.92 26.46
C SER A 15 4.98 -20.39 26.85
N ASP A 16 5.08 -21.51 27.57
CA ASP A 16 6.37 -22.10 27.97
C ASP A 16 7.32 -22.32 26.78
N TYR A 17 6.77 -22.66 25.61
CA TYR A 17 7.56 -22.79 24.39
C TYR A 17 8.17 -21.45 23.95
N GLN A 18 7.40 -20.36 24.03
CA GLN A 18 7.86 -19.01 23.69
C GLN A 18 8.91 -18.53 24.69
N ARG A 19 8.72 -18.80 25.98
CA ARG A 19 9.70 -18.49 27.04
C ARG A 19 11.03 -19.21 26.80
N ARG A 20 11.00 -20.50 26.47
CA ARG A 20 12.20 -21.29 26.17
C ARG A 20 12.95 -20.76 24.95
N ARG A 21 12.24 -20.40 23.88
CA ARG A 21 12.84 -19.82 22.68
C ARG A 21 13.47 -18.45 22.93
N ILE A 22 12.86 -17.61 23.78
CA ILE A 22 13.42 -16.32 24.19
C ILE A 22 14.71 -16.54 24.99
N GLU A 23 14.71 -17.50 25.92
CA GLU A 23 15.89 -17.82 26.73
C GLU A 23 17.04 -18.41 25.90
N GLU A 24 16.76 -19.30 24.95
CA GLU A 24 17.75 -19.82 24.00
C GLU A 24 18.39 -18.70 23.15
N ASN A 25 17.58 -17.77 22.64
CA ASN A 25 18.07 -16.63 21.88
C ASN A 25 18.91 -15.68 22.76
N ARG A 26 18.50 -15.47 24.01
CA ARG A 26 19.24 -14.66 24.98
C ARG A 26 20.60 -15.27 25.28
N GLN A 27 20.67 -16.58 25.50
CA GLN A 27 21.92 -17.31 25.75
C GLN A 27 22.86 -17.26 24.54
N LYS A 28 22.33 -17.43 23.32
CA LYS A 28 23.13 -17.25 22.09
C LYS A 28 23.73 -15.85 21.97
N ALA A 29 22.96 -14.81 22.28
CA ALA A 29 23.45 -13.43 22.23
C ALA A 29 24.54 -13.16 23.29
N ILE A 30 24.39 -13.70 24.50
CA ILE A 30 25.41 -13.60 25.56
C ILE A 30 26.70 -14.32 25.14
N ASN A 31 26.59 -15.54 24.60
CA ASN A 31 27.75 -16.31 24.13
C ASN A 31 28.48 -15.62 22.98
N LEU A 32 27.76 -15.03 22.02
CA LEU A 32 28.36 -14.23 20.95
C LEU A 32 29.10 -12.99 21.50
N ARG A 33 28.54 -12.35 22.53
CA ARG A 33 29.18 -11.20 23.18
C ARG A 33 30.43 -11.61 23.97
N GLN A 34 30.39 -12.73 24.68
CA GLN A 34 31.57 -13.29 25.35
C GLN A 34 32.64 -13.74 24.35
N ALA A 35 32.27 -14.37 23.24
CA ALA A 35 33.20 -14.74 22.19
C ALA A 35 33.91 -13.51 21.58
N ARG A 36 33.18 -12.43 21.33
CA ARG A 36 33.77 -11.15 20.87
C ARG A 36 34.73 -10.52 21.90
N LEU A 37 34.47 -10.70 23.19
CA LEU A 37 35.38 -10.25 24.25
C LEU A 37 36.64 -11.13 24.34
N LEU A 38 36.50 -12.44 24.15
CA LEU A 38 37.63 -13.37 24.15
C LEU A 38 38.53 -13.25 22.90
N THR A 39 38.02 -12.73 21.78
CA THR A 39 38.84 -12.45 20.58
C THR A 39 39.79 -11.27 20.74
N HIS A 40 39.71 -10.51 21.85
CA HIS A 40 40.67 -9.46 22.20
C HIS A 40 41.23 -9.67 23.62
N PRO A 41 42.05 -10.72 23.85
CA PRO A 41 42.49 -11.10 25.20
C PRO A 41 43.61 -10.22 25.77
N TYR A 42 43.99 -9.11 25.12
CA TYR A 42 45.15 -8.28 25.51
C TYR A 42 44.87 -6.80 25.79
N ASN A 43 43.61 -6.35 25.88
CA ASN A 43 43.29 -4.94 26.13
C ASN A 43 42.65 -4.64 27.49
N ALA A 44 42.91 -5.47 28.50
CA ALA A 44 42.59 -5.16 29.88
C ALA A 44 43.81 -5.46 30.77
N ASP A 45 44.37 -4.38 31.32
CA ASP A 45 45.33 -4.34 32.43
C ASP A 45 46.79 -4.73 32.15
N LYS A 46 47.62 -3.70 31.87
CA LYS A 46 48.97 -3.66 32.42
C LYS A 46 49.38 -2.27 32.91
N LYS A 47 49.55 -2.21 34.23
CA LYS A 47 50.45 -1.28 34.94
C LYS A 47 51.83 -1.26 34.27
N GLN A 48 52.42 -0.07 34.29
CA GLN A 48 53.80 0.27 33.95
C GLN A 48 54.78 -0.90 34.16
N GLN A 49 55.32 -1.42 33.07
CA GLN A 49 56.64 -2.02 33.06
C GLN A 49 57.38 -1.45 31.85
N GLU A 50 58.35 -0.60 32.17
CA GLU A 50 59.30 0.00 31.25
C GLU A 50 60.13 -1.10 30.58
N THR A 51 59.89 -1.31 29.29
CA THR A 51 60.95 -1.72 28.37
C THR A 51 61.00 -0.68 27.26
N ALA A 52 62.22 -0.23 26.98
CA ALA A 52 62.49 0.97 26.21
C ALA A 52 61.80 0.98 24.84
N VAL A 53 61.39 2.17 24.39
CA VAL A 53 60.89 2.51 23.05
C VAL A 53 59.36 2.48 22.83
N SER A 54 58.55 2.90 23.79
CA SER A 54 57.23 3.47 23.42
C SER A 54 56.70 4.46 24.45
N ILE A 55 56.62 5.73 24.04
CA ILE A 55 55.90 6.79 24.75
C ILE A 55 54.77 7.26 23.81
N ASN A 56 53.53 7.17 24.27
CA ASN A 56 52.31 7.77 23.69
C ASN A 56 51.85 7.28 22.30
N ASN A 57 51.62 5.98 22.08
CA ASN A 57 50.99 5.45 20.84
C ASN A 57 51.72 5.78 19.52
N VAL A 58 53.01 6.13 19.56
CA VAL A 58 53.80 6.47 18.37
C VAL A 58 54.85 5.39 18.10
N ILE A 59 54.75 4.76 16.93
CA ILE A 59 55.75 3.80 16.43
C ILE A 59 56.61 4.51 15.38
N LYS A 60 57.94 4.51 15.56
CA LYS A 60 58.90 5.03 14.57
C LYS A 60 59.53 3.88 13.81
N VAL A 61 59.32 3.86 12.49
CA VAL A 61 60.00 2.95 11.57
C VAL A 61 60.61 3.80 10.46
N SER A 62 61.93 3.67 10.26
CA SER A 62 62.66 4.27 9.13
C SER A 62 62.40 5.76 8.90
N GLY A 63 62.29 6.56 9.95
CA GLY A 63 62.11 8.03 9.87
C GLY A 63 60.66 8.52 9.84
N THR A 64 59.68 7.64 9.61
CA THR A 64 58.25 7.94 9.64
C THR A 64 57.63 7.62 11.01
N LYS A 65 56.80 8.53 11.53
CA LYS A 65 56.04 8.35 12.78
C LYS A 65 54.63 7.87 12.43
N TYR A 66 54.22 6.76 13.03
CA TYR A 66 52.88 6.20 12.91
C TYR A 66 52.16 6.33 14.25
N VAL A 67 50.92 6.83 14.23
CA VAL A 67 50.07 6.99 15.42
C VAL A 67 48.92 5.99 15.33
N ASP A 68 48.77 5.16 16.36
CA ASP A 68 47.65 4.21 16.47
C ASP A 68 46.46 4.88 17.17
N SER A 69 45.35 5.05 16.44
CA SER A 69 44.09 5.59 16.96
C SER A 69 43.20 4.54 17.64
N GLY A 70 43.69 3.31 17.83
CA GLY A 70 43.00 2.24 18.55
C GLY A 70 41.90 1.53 17.74
N GLY A 71 41.86 1.75 16.41
CA GLY A 71 40.87 1.18 15.49
C GLY A 71 41.42 0.14 14.50
N GLY A 72 42.67 -0.32 14.67
CA GLY A 72 43.31 -1.30 13.79
C GLY A 72 43.96 -0.74 12.52
N PHE A 73 44.02 0.59 12.37
CA PHE A 73 44.73 1.29 11.29
C PHE A 73 45.76 2.26 11.89
N LEU A 74 46.98 2.27 11.35
CA LEU A 74 48.05 3.19 11.76
C LEU A 74 48.03 4.43 10.87
N LEU A 75 47.89 5.62 11.46
CA LEU A 75 47.92 6.91 10.76
C LEU A 75 49.37 7.37 10.58
N GLU A 76 49.80 7.58 9.33
CA GLU A 76 51.13 8.07 9.00
C GLU A 76 51.18 9.60 9.15
N GLN A 77 51.97 10.09 10.11
CA GLN A 77 52.15 11.53 10.33
C GLN A 77 53.52 11.95 9.79
N ARG A 78 53.55 12.50 8.57
CA ARG A 78 54.78 13.05 7.97
C ARG A 78 55.21 14.30 8.73
N THR A 79 56.34 14.22 9.43
CA THR A 79 56.96 15.39 10.04
C THR A 79 57.86 16.07 9.00
N HIS A 80 57.34 17.07 8.31
CA HIS A 80 58.21 18.05 7.64
C HIS A 80 58.78 18.99 8.70
N PRO A 81 60.11 19.22 8.75
CA PRO A 81 60.68 20.28 9.59
C PRO A 81 60.31 21.64 9.00
N ILE A 82 59.80 22.52 9.85
CA ILE A 82 59.62 23.94 9.54
C ILE A 82 60.99 24.60 9.76
N GLU A 83 61.64 25.04 8.69
CA GLU A 83 62.64 26.10 8.72
C GLU A 83 62.03 27.31 8.00
N GLU A 84 62.06 28.45 8.66
CA GLU A 84 61.49 29.71 8.19
C GLU A 84 62.37 30.40 7.13
N ALA A 85 61.70 31.11 6.23
CA ALA A 85 62.16 32.22 5.39
C ALA A 85 62.81 31.90 4.02
N SER A 86 61.97 31.82 2.99
CA SER A 86 62.10 32.72 1.83
C SER A 86 60.73 32.92 1.18
N ALA A 87 60.45 34.16 0.77
CA ALA A 87 59.21 34.57 0.13
C ALA A 87 59.17 34.02 -1.30
N GLU A 88 58.47 32.91 -1.48
CA GLU A 88 58.03 32.41 -2.78
C GLU A 88 56.58 31.98 -2.64
N GLU A 89 55.77 32.36 -3.63
CA GLU A 89 54.32 32.25 -3.67
C GLU A 89 53.83 30.86 -3.21
N GLU A 90 53.03 30.84 -2.14
CA GLU A 90 52.29 29.65 -1.72
C GLU A 90 51.50 29.13 -2.94
N PRO A 91 51.77 27.90 -3.44
CA PRO A 91 50.94 27.33 -4.47
C PRO A 91 49.57 27.08 -3.85
N VAL A 92 48.58 27.84 -4.32
CA VAL A 92 47.16 27.63 -4.05
C VAL A 92 46.92 26.13 -4.18
N PRO A 93 46.35 25.42 -3.18
CA PRO A 93 46.04 24.02 -3.35
C PRO A 93 45.11 23.92 -4.55
N GLU A 94 45.61 23.36 -5.66
CA GLU A 94 44.79 22.97 -6.80
C GLU A 94 43.80 21.95 -6.26
N THR A 95 42.61 22.43 -5.92
CA THR A 95 41.50 21.53 -5.72
C THR A 95 41.24 20.93 -7.10
N ASP A 96 41.45 19.62 -7.21
CA ASP A 96 40.91 18.77 -8.28
C ASP A 96 39.36 18.77 -8.25
N ALA A 97 38.74 19.92 -8.02
CA ALA A 97 37.32 20.16 -8.13
C ALA A 97 37.04 20.36 -9.61
N VAL A 98 36.82 19.24 -10.32
CA VAL A 98 36.14 19.29 -11.61
C VAL A 98 34.88 20.14 -11.40
N PRO A 99 34.74 21.30 -12.06
CA PRO A 99 33.54 22.11 -11.91
C PRO A 99 32.40 21.31 -12.53
N VAL A 100 31.63 20.63 -11.69
CA VAL A 100 30.36 20.02 -12.10
C VAL A 100 29.50 21.19 -12.56
N PRO A 101 29.10 21.26 -13.84
CA PRO A 101 28.18 22.29 -14.29
C PRO A 101 26.88 22.13 -13.50
N ILE A 102 26.63 23.05 -12.58
CA ILE A 102 25.35 23.13 -11.88
C ILE A 102 24.39 23.74 -12.90
N GLU A 103 23.51 22.91 -13.45
CA GLU A 103 22.43 23.37 -14.32
C GLU A 103 21.39 24.08 -13.46
N TYR A 104 21.11 25.35 -13.80
CA TYR A 104 20.12 26.16 -13.10
C TYR A 104 18.87 26.28 -13.97
N GLU A 105 17.74 25.85 -13.45
CA GLU A 105 16.42 26.03 -14.06
C GLU A 105 15.74 27.30 -13.53
N GLU A 106 14.81 27.84 -14.31
CA GLU A 106 14.01 29.01 -13.94
C GLU A 106 12.67 28.55 -13.35
N CYS A 107 12.29 29.11 -12.20
CA CYS A 107 11.04 28.79 -11.53
C CYS A 107 9.85 29.28 -12.36
N LEU A 108 8.88 28.39 -12.63
CA LEU A 108 7.68 28.71 -13.40
C LEU A 108 6.78 29.77 -12.73
N GLU A 109 6.87 29.94 -11.40
CA GLU A 109 6.04 30.86 -10.62
C GLU A 109 6.70 32.23 -10.41
N CYS A 110 7.96 32.26 -9.93
CA CYS A 110 8.66 33.52 -9.61
C CYS A 110 9.72 33.94 -10.64
N GLY A 111 10.15 33.05 -11.55
CA GLY A 111 11.22 33.31 -12.51
C GLY A 111 12.64 33.27 -11.94
N ASP A 112 12.80 33.01 -10.64
CA ASP A 112 14.13 32.90 -10.03
C ASP A 112 14.86 31.65 -10.50
N ARG A 113 16.19 31.75 -10.65
CA ARG A 113 17.04 30.62 -11.00
C ARG A 113 17.34 29.77 -9.77
N PHE A 114 17.08 28.48 -9.85
CA PHE A 114 17.37 27.52 -8.80
C PHE A 114 18.05 26.27 -9.40
N ALA A 115 18.93 25.65 -8.63
CA ALA A 115 19.63 24.44 -9.05
C ALA A 115 18.94 23.16 -8.58
N ASP A 116 18.25 23.23 -7.44
CA ASP A 116 17.62 22.10 -6.79
C ASP A 116 16.29 22.54 -6.16
N SER A 117 15.27 21.73 -6.32
CA SER A 117 14.02 21.83 -5.58
C SER A 117 13.40 20.46 -5.40
N TYR A 118 12.52 20.34 -4.40
CA TYR A 118 11.80 19.11 -4.15
C TYR A 118 11.01 18.65 -5.37
N LEU A 119 10.29 19.57 -6.03
CA LEU A 119 9.41 19.25 -7.16
C LEU A 119 10.20 18.92 -8.43
N LEU A 120 11.34 19.59 -8.65
CA LEU A 120 12.22 19.28 -9.77
C LEU A 120 12.80 17.87 -9.62
N ASN A 121 13.38 17.56 -8.47
CA ASN A 121 14.00 16.24 -8.25
C ASN A 121 13.00 15.08 -8.27
N THR A 122 11.80 15.29 -7.74
CA THR A 122 10.82 14.20 -7.57
C THR A 122 9.90 14.03 -8.78
N PHE A 123 9.52 15.12 -9.46
CA PHE A 123 8.51 15.12 -10.52
C PHE A 123 8.97 15.74 -11.84
N ASP A 124 10.20 16.23 -11.94
CA ASP A 124 10.68 17.06 -13.06
C ASP A 124 9.80 18.28 -13.30
N TYR A 125 9.39 18.94 -12.20
CA TYR A 125 8.56 20.13 -12.24
C TYR A 125 9.34 21.35 -11.74
N ALA A 126 9.60 22.31 -12.64
CA ALA A 126 10.50 23.44 -12.44
C ALA A 126 9.93 24.54 -11.53
N VAL A 127 9.74 24.24 -10.24
CA VAL A 127 9.29 25.21 -9.23
C VAL A 127 10.20 25.17 -8.02
N CYS A 128 10.66 26.33 -7.56
CA CYS A 128 11.53 26.45 -6.40
C CYS A 128 10.78 26.12 -5.08
N ASP A 129 11.50 25.73 -4.04
CA ASP A 129 10.88 25.35 -2.76
C ASP A 129 10.16 26.52 -2.06
N ALA A 130 10.51 27.77 -2.38
CA ALA A 130 9.82 28.95 -1.85
C ALA A 130 8.41 29.12 -2.42
N CYS A 131 8.19 28.72 -3.69
CA CYS A 131 6.89 28.76 -4.37
C CYS A 131 6.11 27.44 -4.23
N ARG A 132 6.66 26.45 -3.51
CA ARG A 132 6.02 25.15 -3.35
C ARG A 132 4.85 25.22 -2.38
N GLU A 133 3.64 25.08 -2.93
CA GLU A 133 2.38 25.04 -2.19
C GLU A 133 1.79 23.61 -2.14
N PRO A 134 2.11 22.80 -1.11
CA PRO A 134 1.76 21.38 -1.08
C PRO A 134 0.27 21.08 -0.89
N ASP A 135 -0.49 22.02 -0.34
CA ASP A 135 -1.91 21.82 0.00
C ASP A 135 -2.86 22.34 -1.09
N ASP A 136 -2.34 23.02 -2.12
CA ASP A 136 -3.14 23.64 -3.18
C ASP A 136 -2.63 23.21 -4.58
N GLN A 137 -1.93 24.09 -5.29
CA GLN A 137 -1.46 23.84 -6.66
C GLN A 137 -0.54 22.62 -6.77
N HIS A 138 0.35 22.41 -5.79
CA HIS A 138 1.32 21.31 -5.82
C HIS A 138 0.88 20.11 -4.98
N SER A 139 -0.45 19.93 -4.86
CA SER A 139 -1.04 18.78 -4.19
C SER A 139 -0.70 17.46 -4.87
N LEU A 140 -0.68 16.40 -4.06
CA LEU A 140 -0.38 15.05 -4.51
C LEU A 140 -1.65 14.20 -4.52
N ILE A 141 -1.83 13.44 -5.59
CA ILE A 141 -2.98 12.55 -5.79
C ILE A 141 -2.52 11.08 -5.81
N THR A 142 -3.32 10.18 -5.25
CA THR A 142 -2.97 8.75 -5.26
C THR A 142 -3.19 8.13 -6.65
N ARG A 143 -2.41 7.11 -7.02
CA ARG A 143 -2.62 6.38 -8.29
C ARG A 143 -4.06 5.91 -8.47
N THR A 144 -4.69 5.42 -7.42
CA THR A 144 -6.05 4.89 -7.44
C THR A 144 -7.07 6.00 -7.70
N GLU A 145 -6.89 7.14 -7.06
CA GLU A 145 -7.74 8.32 -7.20
C GLU A 145 -7.58 8.94 -8.59
N ALA A 146 -6.34 9.13 -9.07
CA ALA A 146 -6.07 9.59 -10.43
C ALA A 146 -6.78 8.73 -11.49
N LYS A 147 -6.75 7.39 -11.35
CA LYS A 147 -7.46 6.48 -12.27
C LYS A 147 -8.98 6.55 -12.16
N GLN A 148 -9.51 6.80 -10.96
CA GLN A 148 -10.96 6.87 -10.72
C GLN A 148 -11.53 8.22 -11.16
N GLU A 149 -10.86 9.30 -10.82
CA GLU A 149 -11.31 10.67 -11.10
C GLU A 149 -11.00 11.11 -12.52
N TYR A 150 -9.85 10.75 -13.09
CA TYR A 150 -9.49 11.15 -14.46
C TYR A 150 -9.68 10.03 -15.49
N LEU A 151 -10.27 8.90 -15.06
CA LEU A 151 -10.53 7.72 -15.89
C LEU A 151 -9.29 7.21 -16.65
N LEU A 152 -8.10 7.49 -16.11
CA LEU A 152 -6.81 7.13 -16.70
C LEU A 152 -6.53 5.63 -16.56
N LYS A 153 -5.83 5.06 -17.53
CA LYS A 153 -5.32 3.68 -17.50
C LYS A 153 -3.86 3.67 -17.06
N ASP A 154 -3.38 2.49 -16.67
CA ASP A 154 -1.98 2.33 -16.23
C ASP A 154 -0.98 2.67 -17.34
N CYS A 155 -1.32 2.40 -18.60
CA CYS A 155 -0.50 2.81 -19.75
C CYS A 155 -0.42 4.34 -19.90
N ASP A 156 -1.46 5.06 -19.51
CA ASP A 156 -1.50 6.52 -19.61
C ASP A 156 -0.60 7.16 -18.55
N LEU A 157 -0.29 6.47 -17.44
CA LEU A 157 0.62 6.94 -16.41
C LEU A 157 2.06 6.47 -16.66
N ASP A 158 2.23 5.17 -16.92
CA ASP A 158 3.54 4.51 -16.90
C ASP A 158 4.25 4.50 -18.27
N ARG A 159 3.53 4.64 -19.40
CA ARG A 159 4.10 4.43 -20.75
C ARG A 159 4.04 5.64 -21.68
N ARG A 160 3.03 6.49 -21.56
CA ARG A 160 2.93 7.70 -22.38
C ARG A 160 4.10 8.63 -22.07
N GLU A 161 4.69 9.20 -23.12
CA GLU A 161 5.80 10.14 -23.01
C GLU A 161 5.26 11.55 -22.71
N PRO A 162 5.87 12.30 -21.76
CA PRO A 162 6.87 11.85 -20.78
C PRO A 162 6.23 10.95 -19.69
N PRO A 163 6.92 9.88 -19.23
CA PRO A 163 6.41 9.02 -18.18
C PRO A 163 6.30 9.81 -16.86
N LEU A 164 5.15 9.69 -16.18
CA LEU A 164 4.93 10.46 -14.96
C LEU A 164 5.71 9.85 -13.79
N LYS A 165 6.55 10.68 -13.15
CA LYS A 165 7.24 10.31 -11.92
C LYS A 165 6.29 10.29 -10.73
N TYR A 166 6.63 9.51 -9.70
CA TYR A 166 5.82 9.36 -8.51
C TYR A 166 6.67 9.15 -7.26
N ILE A 167 6.06 9.42 -6.11
CA ILE A 167 6.64 9.12 -4.79
C ILE A 167 5.97 7.87 -4.24
N SER A 168 6.77 6.92 -3.76
CA SER A 168 6.27 5.74 -3.07
C SER A 168 6.17 5.99 -1.56
N ARG A 169 5.00 5.70 -0.97
CA ARG A 169 4.76 5.80 0.47
C ARG A 169 4.13 4.51 1.01
N LYS A 170 4.32 4.22 2.29
CA LYS A 170 3.63 3.11 2.96
C LYS A 170 2.14 3.40 3.03
N ASN A 171 1.31 2.40 2.82
CA ASN A 171 -0.14 2.58 2.87
C ASN A 171 -0.58 2.94 4.32
N PRO A 172 -1.31 4.05 4.52
CA PRO A 172 -1.69 4.53 5.86
C PRO A 172 -2.68 3.61 6.56
N HIS A 173 -3.52 2.88 5.82
CA HIS A 173 -4.49 1.96 6.40
C HIS A 173 -3.83 0.68 6.90
N ASN A 174 -2.83 0.16 6.17
CA ASN A 174 -2.08 -1.01 6.59
C ASN A 174 -0.71 -1.05 5.93
N VAL A 175 0.34 -0.93 6.74
CA VAL A 175 1.74 -0.94 6.31
C VAL A 175 2.16 -2.24 5.61
N ARG A 176 1.44 -3.35 5.83
CA ARG A 176 1.70 -4.63 5.15
C ARG A 176 1.13 -4.69 3.73
N TRP A 177 0.23 -3.78 3.38
CA TRP A 177 -0.25 -3.67 2.00
C TRP A 177 0.83 -3.07 1.11
N GLY A 178 0.63 -3.19 -0.21
CA GLY A 178 1.54 -2.58 -1.17
C GLY A 178 1.68 -1.07 -0.97
N GLU A 179 2.84 -0.55 -1.33
CA GLU A 179 3.13 0.88 -1.26
C GLU A 179 2.18 1.67 -2.16
N MET A 180 1.74 2.82 -1.67
CA MET A 180 0.94 3.76 -2.43
C MET A 180 1.85 4.65 -3.27
N LYS A 181 1.46 4.86 -4.52
CA LYS A 181 2.13 5.81 -5.42
C LYS A 181 1.37 7.13 -5.43
N LEU A 182 2.10 8.22 -5.22
CA LEU A 182 1.61 9.59 -5.22
C LEU A 182 2.17 10.33 -6.43
N TYR A 183 1.30 10.93 -7.22
CA TYR A 183 1.63 11.74 -8.40
C TYR A 183 1.34 13.21 -8.12
N LEU A 184 2.01 14.11 -8.83
CA LEU A 184 1.68 15.54 -8.80
C LEU A 184 0.33 15.76 -9.50
N HIS A 185 -0.62 16.39 -8.82
CA HIS A 185 -2.00 16.51 -9.30
C HIS A 185 -2.09 17.25 -10.64
N LEU A 186 -1.37 18.36 -10.80
CA LEU A 186 -1.28 19.13 -12.04
C LEU A 186 -0.80 18.30 -13.25
N GLN A 187 0.13 17.37 -13.05
CA GLN A 187 0.61 16.50 -14.14
C GLN A 187 -0.47 15.50 -14.57
N ILE A 188 -1.28 15.03 -13.62
CA ILE A 188 -2.40 14.13 -13.90
C ILE A 188 -3.50 14.85 -14.67
N GLU A 189 -3.84 16.08 -14.30
CA GLU A 189 -4.80 16.92 -15.03
C GLU A 189 -4.36 17.14 -16.47
N LYS A 190 -3.10 17.54 -16.68
CA LYS A 190 -2.51 17.70 -18.02
C LYS A 190 -2.57 16.39 -18.82
N ARG A 191 -2.20 15.26 -18.21
CA ARG A 191 -2.29 13.94 -18.83
C ARG A 191 -3.72 13.54 -19.15
N ALA A 192 -4.70 13.91 -18.33
CA ALA A 192 -6.11 13.66 -18.58
C ALA A 192 -6.60 14.46 -19.79
N LEU A 193 -6.21 15.73 -19.92
CA LEU A 193 -6.50 16.55 -21.09
C LEU A 193 -5.86 15.96 -22.36
N GLU A 194 -4.64 15.43 -22.30
CA GLU A 194 -4.01 14.73 -23.43
C GLU A 194 -4.75 13.45 -23.84
N VAL A 195 -5.33 12.72 -22.88
CA VAL A 195 -6.02 11.45 -23.12
C VAL A 195 -7.43 11.68 -23.65
N TRP A 196 -8.15 12.65 -23.10
CA TRP A 196 -9.56 12.90 -23.39
C TRP A 196 -9.80 14.07 -24.34
N GLY A 197 -8.77 14.87 -24.63
CA GLY A 197 -8.79 16.05 -25.49
C GLY A 197 -9.40 17.29 -24.83
N SER A 198 -10.48 17.12 -24.06
CA SER A 198 -11.14 18.19 -23.32
C SER A 198 -11.72 17.67 -22.00
N GLU A 199 -11.91 18.58 -21.04
CA GLU A 199 -12.57 18.28 -19.78
C GLU A 199 -14.03 17.85 -19.98
N GLU A 200 -14.73 18.45 -20.95
CA GLU A 200 -16.10 18.09 -21.30
C GLU A 200 -16.22 16.61 -21.74
N ASN A 201 -15.23 16.11 -22.49
CA ASN A 201 -15.21 14.70 -22.89
C ASN A 201 -15.03 13.76 -21.71
N LEU A 202 -14.17 14.12 -20.75
CA LEU A 202 -13.98 13.36 -19.52
C LEU A 202 -15.27 13.32 -18.69
N MET A 203 -15.92 14.47 -18.53
CA MET A 203 -17.20 14.60 -17.82
C MET A 203 -18.30 13.75 -18.47
N ARG A 204 -18.46 13.85 -19.80
CA ARG A 204 -19.43 13.03 -20.54
C ARG A 204 -19.18 11.53 -20.37
N GLU A 205 -17.93 11.11 -20.42
CA GLU A 205 -17.58 9.69 -20.20
C GLU A 205 -17.86 9.23 -18.76
N LYS A 206 -17.67 10.10 -17.75
CA LYS A 206 -18.05 9.80 -16.36
C LYS A 206 -19.55 9.55 -16.24
N GLU A 207 -20.36 10.44 -16.78
CA GLU A 207 -21.83 10.33 -16.78
C GLU A 207 -22.29 9.04 -17.47
N LEU A 208 -21.73 8.73 -18.64
CA LEU A 208 -22.03 7.48 -19.35
C LEU A 208 -21.67 6.23 -18.54
N ARG A 209 -20.56 6.24 -17.78
CA ARG A 209 -20.18 5.13 -16.92
C ARG A 209 -21.09 5.00 -15.70
N GLU A 210 -21.57 6.11 -15.17
CA GLU A 210 -22.53 6.12 -14.07
C GLU A 210 -23.88 5.56 -14.51
N GLU A 211 -24.44 6.04 -15.62
CA GLU A 211 -25.69 5.53 -16.19
C GLU A 211 -25.60 4.02 -16.46
N LYS A 212 -24.52 3.56 -17.10
CA LYS A 212 -24.28 2.12 -17.34
C LYS A 212 -24.21 1.32 -16.04
N ARG A 213 -23.64 1.90 -14.97
CA ARG A 213 -23.57 1.27 -13.65
C ARG A 213 -24.95 1.15 -13.02
N GLU A 214 -25.79 2.17 -13.13
CA GLU A 214 -27.17 2.16 -12.66
C GLU A 214 -28.02 1.12 -13.40
N VAL A 215 -27.96 1.14 -14.73
CA VAL A 215 -28.65 0.14 -15.58
C VAL A 215 -28.20 -1.28 -15.21
N SER A 216 -26.91 -1.49 -14.97
CA SER A 216 -26.38 -2.80 -14.55
C SER A 216 -26.86 -3.21 -13.16
N LYS A 217 -26.97 -2.27 -12.20
CA LYS A 217 -27.54 -2.54 -10.87
C LYS A 217 -29.00 -2.96 -10.97
N VAL A 218 -29.82 -2.24 -11.76
CA VAL A 218 -31.23 -2.56 -12.00
C VAL A 218 -31.38 -3.93 -12.65
N LYS A 219 -30.60 -4.22 -13.70
CA LYS A 219 -30.59 -5.53 -14.37
C LYS A 219 -30.23 -6.66 -13.40
N LYS A 220 -29.20 -6.45 -12.57
CA LYS A 220 -28.78 -7.44 -11.56
C LYS A 220 -29.85 -7.68 -10.50
N TYR A 221 -30.54 -6.63 -10.07
CA TYR A 221 -31.66 -6.72 -9.13
C TYR A 221 -32.85 -7.50 -9.74
N ASN A 222 -33.25 -7.14 -10.95
CA ASN A 222 -34.33 -7.83 -11.66
C ASN A 222 -34.01 -9.30 -11.92
N LYS A 223 -32.75 -9.63 -12.24
CA LYS A 223 -32.30 -11.02 -12.37
C LYS A 223 -32.45 -11.78 -11.06
N ARG A 224 -32.01 -11.21 -9.94
CA ARG A 224 -32.17 -11.82 -8.60
C ARG A 224 -33.63 -12.01 -8.21
N LEU A 225 -34.49 -11.05 -8.51
CA LEU A 225 -35.93 -11.19 -8.29
C LEU A 225 -36.54 -12.31 -9.12
N LYS A 226 -36.13 -12.44 -10.38
CA LYS A 226 -36.59 -13.54 -11.25
C LYS A 226 -36.15 -14.90 -10.71
N GLU A 227 -34.88 -15.02 -10.29
CA GLU A 227 -34.34 -16.24 -9.66
C GLU A 227 -35.12 -16.60 -8.39
N LEU A 228 -35.36 -15.63 -7.50
CA LEU A 228 -36.16 -15.82 -6.29
C LEU A 228 -37.59 -16.29 -6.60
N ARG A 229 -38.26 -15.69 -7.59
CA ARG A 229 -39.60 -16.11 -8.02
C ARG A 229 -39.61 -17.53 -8.59
N MET A 230 -38.56 -17.93 -9.29
CA MET A 230 -38.43 -19.29 -9.81
C MET A 230 -38.25 -20.28 -8.67
N ASP A 231 -37.40 -19.97 -7.69
CA ASP A 231 -37.14 -20.80 -6.52
C ASP A 231 -38.40 -21.05 -5.67
N VAL A 232 -39.15 -19.98 -5.36
CA VAL A 232 -40.44 -20.08 -4.64
C VAL A 232 -41.48 -20.86 -5.44
N ARG A 233 -41.53 -20.70 -6.76
CA ARG A 233 -42.45 -21.47 -7.60
C ARG A 233 -42.10 -22.96 -7.60
N SER A 234 -40.81 -23.30 -7.67
CA SER A 234 -40.37 -24.69 -7.61
C SER A 234 -40.60 -25.31 -6.24
N SER A 235 -40.48 -24.55 -5.14
CA SER A 235 -40.76 -25.08 -3.80
C SER A 235 -42.24 -25.33 -3.54
N LEU A 236 -43.14 -24.59 -4.19
CA LEU A 236 -44.59 -24.83 -4.10
C LEU A 236 -45.09 -25.93 -5.07
N TYR A 237 -44.34 -26.21 -6.13
CA TYR A 237 -44.70 -27.19 -7.14
C TYR A 237 -44.10 -28.56 -6.79
N ASP A 238 -44.78 -29.29 -5.90
CA ASP A 238 -44.43 -30.67 -5.57
C ASP A 238 -44.93 -31.62 -6.68
N LYS A 239 -44.01 -32.19 -7.45
CA LYS A 239 -44.31 -33.21 -8.48
C LYS A 239 -44.81 -34.54 -7.90
N THR A 240 -44.68 -34.72 -6.59
CA THR A 240 -45.18 -35.87 -5.82
C THR A 240 -46.67 -35.76 -5.54
N VAL A 241 -47.26 -34.57 -5.61
CA VAL A 241 -48.71 -34.38 -5.62
C VAL A 241 -49.19 -34.67 -7.04
N GLN A 242 -49.30 -35.95 -7.35
CA GLN A 242 -50.03 -36.38 -8.54
C GLN A 242 -51.47 -35.88 -8.37
N ALA A 243 -51.96 -35.08 -9.32
CA ALA A 243 -53.35 -34.67 -9.31
C ALA A 243 -54.21 -35.93 -9.23
N HIS A 244 -54.96 -36.07 -8.13
CA HIS A 244 -55.79 -37.24 -7.91
C HIS A 244 -56.81 -37.32 -9.06
N VAL A 245 -56.79 -38.44 -9.79
CA VAL A 245 -57.76 -38.69 -10.86
C VAL A 245 -59.02 -39.22 -10.20
N HIS A 246 -60.09 -38.42 -10.22
CA HIS A 246 -61.34 -38.80 -9.59
C HIS A 246 -61.97 -40.00 -10.30
N SER A 247 -62.06 -41.12 -9.60
CA SER A 247 -62.90 -42.26 -9.96
C SER A 247 -64.27 -42.08 -9.30
N TYR A 248 -65.32 -41.98 -10.11
CA TYR A 248 -66.70 -41.95 -9.64
C TYR A 248 -67.37 -43.28 -9.95
N GLY A 249 -67.76 -44.02 -8.91
CA GLY A 249 -68.51 -45.26 -9.04
C GLY A 249 -70.00 -45.04 -9.37
N GLU A 250 -70.78 -46.11 -9.22
CA GLU A 250 -72.23 -46.12 -9.55
C GLU A 250 -73.12 -45.48 -8.46
N THR A 251 -72.53 -44.94 -7.38
CA THR A 251 -73.26 -44.29 -6.29
C THR A 251 -73.65 -42.85 -6.66
N GLU A 252 -74.64 -42.73 -7.54
CA GLU A 252 -75.28 -41.46 -7.90
C GLU A 252 -76.50 -41.21 -6.99
N VAL A 253 -76.53 -40.06 -6.34
CA VAL A 253 -77.68 -39.62 -5.52
C VAL A 253 -78.45 -38.56 -6.31
N TYR A 254 -79.73 -38.81 -6.54
CA TYR A 254 -80.63 -37.85 -7.20
C TYR A 254 -81.23 -36.89 -6.17
N ASN A 255 -81.18 -35.59 -6.47
CA ASN A 255 -81.78 -34.54 -5.67
C ASN A 255 -83.10 -34.08 -6.31
N GLU A 256 -84.22 -34.49 -5.73
CA GLU A 256 -85.58 -34.20 -6.21
C GLU A 256 -85.94 -32.70 -6.20
N ALA A 257 -85.25 -31.87 -5.42
CA ALA A 257 -85.53 -30.44 -5.32
C ALA A 257 -85.04 -29.63 -6.53
N ASP A 258 -83.92 -30.06 -7.12
CA ASP A 258 -83.19 -29.31 -8.14
C ASP A 258 -83.03 -30.10 -9.46
N ASP A 259 -83.62 -31.30 -9.58
CA ASP A 259 -83.48 -32.21 -10.74
C ASP A 259 -82.02 -32.53 -11.13
N THR A 260 -81.11 -32.58 -10.15
CA THR A 260 -79.67 -32.83 -10.37
C THR A 260 -79.20 -34.15 -9.77
N TYR A 261 -78.12 -34.70 -10.33
CA TYR A 261 -77.44 -35.90 -9.83
C TYR A 261 -76.11 -35.53 -9.20
N THR A 262 -75.83 -36.06 -8.01
CA THR A 262 -74.54 -35.89 -7.32
C THR A 262 -73.81 -37.23 -7.29
N ARG A 263 -72.56 -37.23 -7.75
CA ARG A 263 -71.63 -38.37 -7.63
C ARG A 263 -70.47 -37.99 -6.70
N THR A 264 -69.99 -38.92 -5.90
CA THR A 264 -68.86 -38.71 -4.99
C THR A 264 -67.70 -39.63 -5.36
N CYS A 265 -66.49 -39.08 -5.38
CA CYS A 265 -65.30 -39.85 -5.69
C CYS A 265 -64.96 -40.80 -4.53
N GLU A 266 -64.73 -42.07 -4.85
CA GLU A 266 -64.57 -43.14 -3.84
C GLU A 266 -63.26 -43.01 -3.05
N GLU A 267 -62.23 -42.42 -3.65
CA GLU A 267 -60.89 -42.35 -3.07
C GLU A 267 -60.63 -41.06 -2.28
N CYS A 268 -61.26 -39.95 -2.65
CA CYS A 268 -60.98 -38.63 -2.05
C CYS A 268 -62.21 -37.87 -1.53
N GLY A 269 -63.42 -38.40 -1.72
CA GLY A 269 -64.66 -37.78 -1.25
C GLY A 269 -65.06 -36.49 -1.98
N HIS A 270 -64.44 -36.19 -3.13
CA HIS A 270 -64.83 -35.04 -3.95
C HIS A 270 -66.21 -35.26 -4.54
N THR A 271 -67.08 -34.26 -4.48
CA THR A 271 -68.47 -34.36 -4.93
C THR A 271 -68.68 -33.54 -6.20
N GLU A 272 -69.22 -34.17 -7.24
CA GLU A 272 -69.56 -33.52 -8.50
C GLU A 272 -71.07 -33.61 -8.73
N THR A 273 -71.70 -32.44 -8.92
CA THR A 273 -73.12 -32.27 -9.22
C THR A 273 -73.29 -32.00 -10.71
N TYR A 274 -74.16 -32.75 -11.39
CA TYR A 274 -74.38 -32.63 -12.83
C TYR A 274 -75.85 -32.95 -13.20
N GLU A 275 -76.29 -32.46 -14.35
CA GLU A 275 -77.61 -32.74 -14.93
C GLU A 275 -77.50 -33.88 -15.96
N LYS A 276 -78.47 -34.81 -15.96
CA LYS A 276 -78.54 -35.92 -16.92
C LYS A 276 -79.67 -35.63 -17.91
N MET A 277 -79.32 -35.36 -19.17
CA MET A 277 -80.29 -35.17 -20.27
C MET A 277 -80.93 -36.49 -20.70
#